data_AF-A0AA34TR48-F1
#
_entry.id   AF-A0AA34TR48-F1
#
_cell.length_a   1.000
_cell.length_b   1.000
_cell.length_c   1.000
_cell.angle_alpha   90.00
_cell.angle_beta   90.00
_cell.angle_gamma   90.00
#
_symmetry.space_group_name_H-M   'P 1'
#
loop_
_entity.id
_entity.type
_entity.pdbx_description
1 polymer ?
#
loop_
_entity_poly.entity_id
_entity_poly.type
_entity_poly.pdbx_seq_one_letter_code
_entity_poly.pdbx_strand_id
1 'polypeptide(L)'
;MANRLIMKKIIRKIKKLIFIRDQKKQKNFLSRKSNFTDTQFEGCNSVASDCDVNASYIGFGTYIDTHCNMNNVKIGRFCSIANNVKIVLNNHPVNDYVSTHPCFHRADHRLMQKQGLDFNKGTIYSHTKYVEEHYQVVVGSDVWIGEDVKIFPGVAIGHGAVIATGSIVTKDVEAFSIVGGVPAKEIKKRFTEEEREALLMEQWWEWPLEKIKEHQGAFINIKDFKLLIS
;
A
#
# COMPACT_ATOMS: atom_id res chain seq x y z
N MET A 1 35.13 -9.45 -11.31
CA MET A 1 33.65 -9.29 -11.12
C MET A 1 33.25 -8.91 -9.69
N ALA A 2 33.89 -9.46 -8.64
CA ALA A 2 33.53 -9.19 -7.24
C ALA A 2 33.59 -7.70 -6.83
N ASN A 3 34.64 -6.96 -7.20
CA ASN A 3 34.80 -5.54 -6.85
C ASN A 3 33.67 -4.65 -7.40
N ARG A 4 33.18 -4.94 -8.63
CA ARG A 4 32.06 -4.19 -9.23
C ARG A 4 30.74 -4.43 -8.49
N LEU A 5 30.53 -5.64 -7.97
CA LEU A 5 29.34 -6.00 -7.21
C LEU A 5 29.35 -5.34 -5.82
N ILE A 6 30.51 -5.33 -5.17
CA ILE A 6 30.74 -4.67 -3.88
C ILE A 6 30.50 -3.16 -4.01
N MET A 7 31.09 -2.53 -5.03
CA MET A 7 30.92 -1.10 -5.29
C MET A 7 29.46 -0.72 -5.53
N LYS A 8 28.70 -1.52 -6.29
CA LYS A 8 27.25 -1.30 -6.48
C LYS A 8 26.47 -1.36 -5.16
N LYS A 9 26.79 -2.31 -4.27
CA LYS A 9 26.16 -2.41 -2.95
C LYS A 9 26.45 -1.17 -2.08
N ILE A 10 27.69 -0.69 -2.10
CA ILE A 10 28.10 0.52 -1.37
C ILE A 10 27.34 1.74 -1.89
N ILE A 11 27.32 1.95 -3.22
CA ILE A 11 26.59 3.08 -3.84
C ILE A 11 25.11 3.05 -3.46
N ARG A 12 24.47 1.88 -3.51
CA ARG A 12 23.05 1.72 -3.11
C ARG A 12 22.84 2.10 -1.65
N LYS A 13 23.74 1.70 -0.75
CA LYS A 13 23.68 2.04 0.67
C LYS A 13 23.82 3.56 0.89
N ILE A 14 24.75 4.22 0.19
CA ILE A 14 24.93 5.67 0.27
C ILE A 14 23.70 6.40 -0.25
N LYS A 15 23.17 6.04 -1.43
CA LYS A 15 21.95 6.62 -2.00
C LYS A 15 20.77 6.52 -1.04
N LYS A 16 20.57 5.35 -0.42
CA LYS A 16 19.54 5.14 0.61
C LYS A 16 19.71 6.09 1.80
N LEU A 17 20.93 6.26 2.30
CA LEU A 17 21.19 7.15 3.43
C LEU A 17 20.94 8.63 3.09
N ILE A 18 21.32 9.06 1.88
CA ILE A 18 21.03 10.41 1.38
C ILE A 18 19.52 10.61 1.27
N PHE A 19 18.82 9.67 0.64
CA PHE A 19 17.36 9.69 0.53
C PHE A 19 16.71 9.85 1.92
N ILE A 20 17.00 8.95 2.88
CA ILE A 20 16.44 9.01 4.24
C ILE A 20 16.78 10.35 4.94
N ARG A 21 17.98 10.90 4.73
CA ARG A 21 18.35 12.19 5.30
C ARG A 21 17.51 13.31 4.72
N ASP A 22 17.31 13.33 3.40
CA ASP A 22 16.60 14.40 2.71
C ASP A 22 15.10 14.37 3.05
N GLN A 23 14.54 13.19 3.34
CA GLN A 23 13.17 12.98 3.80
C GLN A 23 12.86 13.71 5.13
N LYS A 24 13.87 14.00 5.97
CA LYS A 24 13.67 14.80 7.18
C LYS A 24 13.20 16.22 6.91
N LYS A 25 13.47 16.79 5.72
CA LYS A 25 13.01 18.14 5.34
C LYS A 25 11.49 18.22 5.26
N GLN A 26 10.84 17.11 4.91
CA GLN A 26 9.37 16.96 4.87
C GLN A 26 8.82 16.37 6.17
N LYS A 27 9.63 16.32 7.24
CA LYS A 27 9.28 15.73 8.54
C LYS A 27 8.94 14.23 8.47
N ASN A 28 9.50 13.52 7.49
CA ASN A 28 9.35 12.07 7.40
C ASN A 28 10.36 11.35 8.32
N PHE A 29 9.90 10.31 9.01
CA PHE A 29 10.67 9.46 9.91
C PHE A 29 10.79 8.06 9.34
N LEU A 30 11.85 7.80 8.58
CA LEU A 30 12.06 6.52 7.89
C LEU A 30 13.16 5.69 8.55
N SER A 31 12.84 4.46 8.98
CA SER A 31 13.83 3.56 9.57
C SER A 31 14.93 3.20 8.56
N ARG A 32 16.18 3.26 9.00
CA ARG A 32 17.34 2.82 8.20
C ARG A 32 17.35 1.32 7.92
N LYS A 33 16.61 0.54 8.71
CA LYS A 33 16.45 -0.92 8.53
C LYS A 33 15.50 -1.27 7.38
N SER A 34 14.64 -0.35 6.96
CA SER A 34 13.65 -0.56 5.89
C SER A 34 14.17 -0.14 4.53
N ASN A 35 13.71 -0.75 3.45
CA ASN A 35 14.13 -0.44 2.08
C ASN A 35 13.14 0.50 1.38
N PHE A 36 13.70 1.45 0.63
CA PHE A 36 12.96 2.42 -0.14
C PHE A 36 13.56 2.52 -1.54
N THR A 37 12.75 2.25 -2.56
CA THR A 37 13.14 2.36 -3.97
C THR A 37 12.00 2.99 -4.76
N ASP A 38 12.29 3.99 -5.58
CA ASP A 38 11.29 4.64 -6.46
C ASP A 38 9.98 5.00 -5.73
N THR A 39 10.09 5.48 -4.49
CA THR A 39 8.95 5.74 -3.59
C THR A 39 8.86 7.23 -3.30
N GLN A 40 7.63 7.73 -3.33
CA GLN A 40 7.31 9.12 -2.99
C GLN A 40 6.59 9.18 -1.64
N PHE A 41 6.93 10.19 -0.86
CA PHE A 41 6.30 10.51 0.42
C PHE A 41 5.85 11.96 0.35
N GLU A 42 4.65 12.25 0.84
CA GLU A 42 4.08 13.60 0.80
C GLU A 42 4.57 14.46 1.99
N GLY A 43 4.83 13.85 3.15
CA GLY A 43 5.29 14.56 4.35
C GLY A 43 4.68 14.04 5.65
N CYS A 44 5.35 14.30 6.76
CA CYS A 44 4.94 13.83 8.09
C CYS A 44 4.67 12.31 8.17
N ASN A 45 5.30 11.53 7.31
CA ASN A 45 5.17 10.08 7.26
C ASN A 45 6.09 9.39 8.27
N SER A 46 5.69 8.22 8.75
CA SER A 46 6.55 7.35 9.54
C SER A 46 6.59 5.96 8.93
N VAL A 47 7.79 5.39 8.78
CA VAL A 47 7.97 3.98 8.39
C VAL A 47 8.91 3.33 9.37
N ALA A 48 8.38 2.37 10.13
CA ALA A 48 9.12 1.59 11.10
C ALA A 48 10.11 0.62 10.42
N SER A 49 10.74 -0.25 11.21
CA SER A 49 11.83 -1.12 10.74
C SER A 49 11.34 -2.34 9.95
N ASP A 50 12.24 -2.88 9.14
CA ASP A 50 12.07 -4.15 8.44
C ASP A 50 10.93 -4.14 7.41
N CYS A 51 10.66 -2.98 6.82
CA CYS A 51 9.68 -2.79 5.77
C CYS A 51 10.34 -2.70 4.39
N ASP A 52 9.63 -3.14 3.37
CA ASP A 52 9.95 -2.89 1.97
C ASP A 52 8.88 -1.99 1.38
N VAL A 53 9.24 -0.75 1.01
CA VAL A 53 8.37 0.20 0.34
C VAL A 53 9.00 0.53 -1.00
N ASN A 54 8.45 0.00 -2.09
CA ASN A 54 9.07 0.15 -3.41
C ASN A 54 8.04 0.45 -4.50
N ALA A 55 8.37 1.38 -5.40
CA ALA A 55 7.49 1.83 -6.48
C ALA A 55 6.10 2.26 -5.97
N SER A 56 6.09 3.01 -4.86
CA SER A 56 4.89 3.32 -4.08
C SER A 56 4.75 4.81 -3.81
N TYR A 57 3.53 5.24 -3.51
CA TYR A 57 3.22 6.59 -3.06
C TYR A 57 2.58 6.52 -1.68
N ILE A 58 3.10 7.30 -0.73
CA ILE A 58 2.61 7.36 0.65
C ILE A 58 2.15 8.79 0.95
N GLY A 59 0.84 8.98 1.08
CA GLY A 59 0.21 10.26 1.36
C GLY A 59 0.50 10.79 2.75
N PHE A 60 0.29 12.08 2.96
CA PHE A 60 0.71 12.83 4.13
C PHE A 60 0.22 12.22 5.45
N GLY A 61 1.06 12.22 6.48
CA GLY A 61 0.67 11.81 7.83
C GLY A 61 0.40 10.32 8.01
N THR A 62 0.52 9.51 6.95
CA THR A 62 0.39 8.06 7.01
C THR A 62 1.59 7.43 7.71
N TYR A 63 1.33 6.49 8.63
CA TYR A 63 2.37 5.67 9.25
C TYR A 63 2.27 4.20 8.85
N ILE A 64 3.43 3.54 8.80
CA ILE A 64 3.59 2.12 8.51
C ILE A 64 4.47 1.49 9.59
N ASP A 65 3.91 0.53 10.31
CA ASP A 65 4.59 -0.24 11.33
C ASP A 65 5.50 -1.33 10.73
N THR A 66 6.04 -2.21 11.58
CA THR A 66 7.17 -3.08 11.22
C THR A 66 6.78 -4.23 10.29
N HIS A 67 7.77 -4.79 9.61
CA HIS A 67 7.62 -6.02 8.80
C HIS A 67 6.62 -5.91 7.62
N CYS A 68 6.34 -4.69 7.15
CA CYS A 68 5.39 -4.47 6.07
C CYS A 68 6.01 -4.61 4.68
N ASN A 69 5.21 -5.08 3.72
CA ASN A 69 5.54 -5.05 2.30
C ASN A 69 4.55 -4.15 1.55
N MET A 70 5.00 -2.95 1.19
CA MET A 70 4.25 -1.91 0.49
C MET A 70 4.86 -1.69 -0.88
N ASN A 71 4.86 -2.75 -1.69
CA ASN A 71 5.37 -2.72 -3.05
C ASN A 71 4.24 -2.40 -4.03
N ASN A 72 4.48 -1.46 -4.95
CA ASN A 72 3.56 -1.07 -6.01
C ASN A 72 2.16 -0.68 -5.49
N VAL A 73 2.13 0.13 -4.44
CA VAL A 73 0.90 0.58 -3.78
C VAL A 73 0.85 2.11 -3.67
N LYS A 74 -0.33 2.67 -3.89
CA LYS A 74 -0.64 4.05 -3.55
C LYS A 74 -1.46 4.05 -2.27
N ILE A 75 -1.00 4.75 -1.24
CA ILE A 75 -1.70 4.89 0.03
C ILE A 75 -2.00 6.37 0.24
N GLY A 76 -3.25 6.68 0.56
CA GLY A 76 -3.73 8.03 0.81
C GLY A 76 -3.16 8.65 2.08
N ARG A 77 -3.74 9.78 2.45
CA ARG A 77 -3.33 10.60 3.59
C ARG A 77 -3.90 10.02 4.90
N PHE A 78 -3.23 10.27 6.02
CA PHE A 78 -3.68 9.94 7.37
C PHE A 78 -4.05 8.46 7.61
N CYS A 79 -3.37 7.52 6.95
CA CYS A 79 -3.60 6.09 7.12
C CYS A 79 -2.78 5.49 8.27
N SER A 80 -3.34 4.44 8.86
CA SER A 80 -2.76 3.66 9.95
C SER A 80 -2.50 2.24 9.49
N ILE A 81 -1.24 1.87 9.27
CA ILE A 81 -0.87 0.54 8.77
C ILE A 81 -0.08 -0.22 9.85
N ALA A 82 -0.71 -1.24 10.43
CA ALA A 82 -0.13 -2.04 11.51
C ALA A 82 0.96 -3.02 11.03
N ASN A 83 1.50 -3.82 11.94
CA ASN A 83 2.60 -4.75 11.66
C ASN A 83 2.23 -5.81 10.60
N ASN A 84 3.24 -6.24 9.86
CA ASN A 84 3.19 -7.41 8.96
C ASN A 84 2.10 -7.35 7.87
N VAL A 85 1.68 -6.15 7.47
CA VAL A 85 0.77 -5.97 6.33
C VAL A 85 1.53 -6.15 5.02
N LYS A 86 0.98 -6.92 4.09
CA LYS A 86 1.66 -7.27 2.83
C LYS A 86 0.77 -7.13 1.61
N ILE A 87 1.29 -6.43 0.61
CA ILE A 87 0.78 -6.47 -0.75
C ILE A 87 1.30 -7.75 -1.44
N VAL A 88 0.36 -8.55 -1.96
CA VAL A 88 0.67 -9.71 -2.80
C VAL A 88 0.86 -9.21 -4.23
N LEU A 89 2.03 -9.47 -4.82
CA LEU A 89 2.41 -8.84 -6.09
C LEU A 89 1.97 -9.58 -7.35
N ASN A 90 1.74 -10.90 -7.26
CA ASN A 90 1.53 -11.73 -8.43
C ASN A 90 0.49 -12.81 -8.17
N ASN A 91 -0.32 -13.10 -9.17
CA ASN A 91 -1.13 -14.31 -9.25
C ASN A 91 -0.54 -15.27 -10.29
N HIS A 92 -0.92 -16.54 -10.22
CA HIS A 92 -0.57 -17.53 -11.24
C HIS A 92 -1.80 -17.86 -12.10
N PRO A 93 -1.62 -18.19 -13.39
CA PRO A 93 -2.73 -18.65 -14.20
C PRO A 93 -3.25 -19.97 -13.63
N VAL A 94 -4.54 -20.04 -13.33
CA VAL A 94 -5.21 -21.24 -12.77
C VAL A 94 -6.44 -21.68 -13.57
N ASN A 95 -7.02 -20.79 -14.38
CA ASN A 95 -8.15 -21.10 -15.25
C ASN A 95 -7.60 -21.33 -16.65
N ASP A 96 -7.99 -22.42 -17.31
CA ASP A 96 -7.62 -22.77 -18.70
C ASP A 96 -6.14 -23.14 -18.96
N TYR A 97 -5.28 -23.10 -17.92
CA TYR A 97 -3.90 -23.54 -18.02
C TYR A 97 -3.72 -24.93 -17.37
N VAL A 98 -3.08 -25.85 -18.11
CA VAL A 98 -2.71 -27.18 -17.59
C VAL A 98 -1.66 -27.09 -16.48
N SER A 99 -0.78 -26.09 -16.51
CA SER A 99 0.25 -25.87 -15.49
C SER A 99 0.31 -24.41 -15.04
N THR A 100 0.49 -24.21 -13.73
CA THR A 100 0.71 -22.90 -13.12
C THR A 100 2.19 -22.47 -13.15
N HIS A 101 3.10 -23.35 -13.59
CA HIS A 101 4.54 -23.14 -13.50
C HIS A 101 5.05 -22.12 -14.54
N PRO A 102 5.93 -21.16 -14.16
CA PRO A 102 6.36 -20.07 -15.03
C PRO A 102 7.05 -20.48 -16.33
N CYS A 103 7.62 -21.68 -16.43
CA CYS A 103 8.24 -22.17 -17.67
C CYS A 103 7.28 -22.23 -18.87
N PHE A 104 5.97 -22.36 -18.63
CA PHE A 104 4.98 -22.56 -19.67
C PHE A 104 4.30 -21.26 -20.12
N HIS A 105 4.33 -20.20 -19.30
CA HIS A 105 3.59 -18.96 -19.59
C HIS A 105 4.42 -17.68 -19.48
N ARG A 106 5.70 -17.79 -19.12
CA ARG A 106 6.65 -16.66 -19.03
C ARG A 106 7.94 -16.96 -19.76
N ALA A 107 8.44 -15.97 -20.48
CA ALA A 107 9.76 -16.04 -21.11
C ALA A 107 10.86 -15.34 -20.31
N ASP A 108 10.53 -14.59 -19.25
CA ASP A 108 11.45 -13.71 -18.52
C ASP A 108 12.06 -14.32 -17.24
N HIS A 109 11.72 -15.57 -16.90
CA HIS A 109 12.20 -16.20 -15.69
C HIS A 109 13.67 -16.63 -15.82
N ARG A 110 14.59 -15.79 -15.30
CA ARG A 110 16.04 -15.95 -15.43
C ARG A 110 16.60 -17.33 -15.07
N LEU A 111 16.06 -18.00 -14.05
CA LEU A 111 16.51 -19.35 -13.70
C LEU A 111 16.09 -20.38 -14.75
N MET A 112 14.90 -20.23 -15.35
CA MET A 112 14.40 -21.18 -16.36
C MET A 112 15.20 -21.03 -17.65
N GLN A 113 15.44 -19.79 -18.10
CA GLN A 113 16.31 -19.49 -19.23
C GLN A 113 17.70 -20.13 -19.08
N LYS A 114 18.32 -20.01 -17.89
CA LYS A 114 19.64 -20.59 -17.62
C LYS A 114 19.68 -22.11 -17.71
N GLN A 115 18.55 -22.76 -17.44
CA GLN A 115 18.45 -24.22 -17.43
C GLN A 115 17.84 -24.78 -18.72
N GLY A 116 17.52 -23.93 -19.71
CA GLY A 116 16.82 -24.33 -20.94
C GLY A 116 15.40 -24.83 -20.70
N LEU A 117 14.76 -24.35 -19.64
CA LEU A 117 13.39 -24.70 -19.23
C LEU A 117 12.37 -23.61 -19.57
N ASP A 118 12.72 -22.62 -20.39
CA ASP A 118 11.84 -21.58 -20.90
C ASP A 118 11.11 -22.06 -22.16
N PHE A 119 10.16 -22.96 -21.98
CA PHE A 119 9.46 -23.62 -23.08
C PHE A 119 8.58 -22.69 -23.91
N ASN A 120 8.24 -21.51 -23.38
CA ASN A 120 7.47 -20.51 -24.07
C ASN A 120 8.38 -19.36 -24.55
N LYS A 121 8.23 -18.98 -25.83
CA LYS A 121 9.04 -17.92 -26.47
C LYS A 121 8.60 -16.50 -26.11
N GLY A 122 7.50 -16.34 -25.35
CA GLY A 122 7.01 -15.05 -24.86
C GLY A 122 6.27 -15.17 -23.53
N THR A 123 6.05 -14.03 -22.87
CA THR A 123 5.16 -13.96 -21.69
C THR A 123 3.73 -13.81 -22.18
N ILE A 124 2.92 -14.84 -21.96
CA ILE A 124 1.53 -14.94 -22.44
C ILE A 124 0.50 -14.74 -21.32
N TYR A 125 0.95 -14.47 -20.10
CA TYR A 125 0.09 -14.19 -18.95
C TYR A 125 0.62 -12.97 -18.18
N SER A 126 -0.25 -11.99 -17.94
CA SER A 126 0.08 -10.89 -17.03
C SER A 126 -0.12 -11.35 -15.59
N HIS A 127 0.98 -11.49 -14.86
CA HIS A 127 0.96 -11.79 -13.42
C HIS A 127 0.51 -10.61 -12.57
N THR A 128 0.49 -9.43 -13.18
CA THR A 128 0.22 -8.16 -12.53
C THR A 128 -1.16 -7.67 -12.91
N LYS A 129 -1.94 -7.25 -11.91
CA LYS A 129 -3.17 -6.49 -12.09
C LYS A 129 -3.00 -5.11 -11.47
N TYR A 130 -3.19 -4.08 -12.28
CA TYR A 130 -3.11 -2.68 -11.87
C TYR A 130 -4.53 -2.12 -11.64
N VAL A 131 -4.67 -1.24 -10.64
CA VAL A 131 -5.91 -0.50 -10.34
C VAL A 131 -5.84 0.90 -10.96
N GLU A 132 -4.74 1.59 -10.74
CA GLU A 132 -4.35 2.83 -11.43
C GLU A 132 -3.10 2.55 -12.30
N GLU A 133 -2.78 3.40 -13.28
CA GLU A 133 -1.75 3.17 -14.33
C GLU A 133 -0.43 2.54 -13.84
N HIS A 134 -0.03 2.79 -12.59
CA HIS A 134 1.23 2.31 -12.03
C HIS A 134 1.12 1.56 -10.69
N TYR A 135 -0.09 1.38 -10.15
CA TYR A 135 -0.30 0.81 -8.80
C TYR A 135 -1.20 -0.42 -8.82
N GLN A 136 -0.68 -1.52 -8.27
CA GLN A 136 -1.39 -2.79 -8.10
C GLN A 136 -2.43 -2.71 -7.00
N VAL A 137 -2.21 -1.90 -5.98
CA VAL A 137 -3.19 -1.66 -4.91
C VAL A 137 -3.31 -0.16 -4.70
N VAL A 138 -4.54 0.31 -4.52
CA VAL A 138 -4.83 1.70 -4.17
C VAL A 138 -5.59 1.70 -2.86
N VAL A 139 -5.07 2.43 -1.88
CA VAL A 139 -5.67 2.63 -0.57
C VAL A 139 -6.01 4.12 -0.46
N GLY A 140 -7.27 4.42 -0.16
CA GLY A 140 -7.74 5.78 0.09
C GLY A 140 -7.12 6.38 1.35
N SER A 141 -7.59 7.57 1.71
CA SER A 141 -7.20 8.30 2.93
C SER A 141 -8.00 7.83 4.16
N ASP A 142 -7.50 8.07 5.37
CA ASP A 142 -8.12 7.68 6.66
C ASP A 142 -8.36 6.15 6.80
N VAL A 143 -7.58 5.33 6.11
CA VAL A 143 -7.73 3.87 6.18
C VAL A 143 -6.95 3.32 7.36
N TRP A 144 -7.58 2.40 8.10
CA TRP A 144 -6.89 1.57 9.09
C TRP A 144 -6.77 0.13 8.60
N ILE A 145 -5.53 -0.38 8.56
CA ILE A 145 -5.24 -1.77 8.22
C ILE A 145 -4.62 -2.45 9.44
N GLY A 146 -5.34 -3.45 9.98
CA GLY A 146 -4.92 -4.25 11.11
C GLY A 146 -3.71 -5.13 10.81
N GLU A 147 -3.15 -5.71 11.86
CA GLU A 147 -1.95 -6.55 11.78
C GLU A 147 -2.18 -7.81 10.93
N ASP A 148 -1.13 -8.35 10.33
CA ASP A 148 -1.16 -9.63 9.58
C ASP A 148 -2.12 -9.65 8.36
N VAL A 149 -2.47 -8.48 7.81
CA VAL A 149 -3.33 -8.40 6.62
C VAL A 149 -2.55 -8.66 5.32
N LYS A 150 -3.17 -9.40 4.40
CA LYS A 150 -2.68 -9.60 3.02
C LYS A 150 -3.66 -9.00 2.03
N ILE A 151 -3.17 -8.21 1.08
CA ILE A 151 -3.98 -7.53 0.07
C ILE A 151 -3.53 -8.01 -1.31
N PHE A 152 -4.47 -8.55 -2.08
CA PHE A 152 -4.20 -9.08 -3.42
C PHE A 152 -4.06 -7.97 -4.47
N PRO A 153 -3.34 -8.22 -5.57
CA PRO A 153 -3.16 -7.22 -6.61
C PRO A 153 -4.48 -6.96 -7.35
N GLY A 154 -4.67 -5.73 -7.78
CA GLY A 154 -5.89 -5.25 -8.42
C GLY A 154 -7.04 -5.01 -7.46
N VAL A 155 -6.74 -4.62 -6.21
CA VAL A 155 -7.71 -4.27 -5.15
C VAL A 155 -7.64 -2.77 -4.86
N ALA A 156 -8.79 -2.11 -4.83
CA ALA A 156 -9.00 -0.76 -4.32
C ALA A 156 -9.63 -0.80 -2.92
N ILE A 157 -9.06 -0.05 -1.97
CA ILE A 157 -9.61 0.14 -0.62
C ILE A 157 -10.07 1.58 -0.49
N GLY A 158 -11.36 1.79 -0.32
CA GLY A 158 -11.98 3.11 -0.23
C GLY A 158 -11.57 3.90 1.01
N HIS A 159 -11.76 5.23 0.93
CA HIS A 159 -11.47 6.16 2.02
C HIS A 159 -12.17 5.74 3.32
N GLY A 160 -11.48 5.87 4.45
CA GLY A 160 -12.03 5.55 5.75
C GLY A 160 -12.32 4.07 5.98
N ALA A 161 -11.94 3.15 5.09
CA ALA A 161 -12.16 1.72 5.33
C ALA A 161 -11.32 1.20 6.52
N VAL A 162 -11.81 0.13 7.14
CA VAL A 162 -11.12 -0.59 8.22
C VAL A 162 -10.98 -2.05 7.84
N ILE A 163 -9.75 -2.53 7.82
CA ILE A 163 -9.42 -3.93 7.54
C ILE A 163 -9.02 -4.61 8.84
N ALA A 164 -9.83 -5.56 9.31
CA ALA A 164 -9.56 -6.28 10.55
C ALA A 164 -8.27 -7.13 10.47
N THR A 165 -7.60 -7.31 11.60
CA THR A 165 -6.39 -8.13 11.75
C THR A 165 -6.54 -9.53 11.14
N GLY A 166 -5.50 -10.02 10.49
CA GLY A 166 -5.41 -11.37 9.90
C GLY A 166 -6.21 -11.57 8.60
N SER A 167 -6.78 -10.50 8.03
CA SER A 167 -7.66 -10.62 6.86
C SER A 167 -6.91 -10.85 5.55
N ILE A 168 -7.54 -11.59 4.62
CA ILE A 168 -7.07 -11.72 3.23
C ILE A 168 -8.04 -10.99 2.29
N VAL A 169 -7.63 -9.81 1.85
CA VAL A 169 -8.43 -8.94 0.98
C VAL A 169 -8.20 -9.32 -0.48
N THR A 170 -9.26 -9.83 -1.12
CA THR A 170 -9.22 -10.34 -2.51
C THR A 170 -10.12 -9.57 -3.46
N LYS A 171 -10.88 -8.61 -2.95
CA LYS A 171 -11.84 -7.78 -3.68
C LYS A 171 -11.79 -6.35 -3.13
N ASP A 172 -12.31 -5.42 -3.92
CA ASP A 172 -12.41 -4.01 -3.52
C ASP A 172 -13.21 -3.85 -2.24
N VAL A 173 -12.84 -2.84 -1.46
CA VAL A 173 -13.48 -2.49 -0.19
C VAL A 173 -14.10 -1.11 -0.33
N GLU A 174 -15.40 -1.01 -0.11
CA GLU A 174 -16.11 0.26 -0.18
C GLU A 174 -15.66 1.24 0.91
N ALA A 175 -15.73 2.54 0.62
CA ALA A 175 -15.40 3.59 1.57
C ALA A 175 -16.18 3.43 2.89
N PHE A 176 -15.49 3.71 4.00
CA PHE A 176 -16.02 3.62 5.37
C PHE A 176 -16.58 2.24 5.76
N SER A 177 -16.20 1.17 5.04
CA SER A 177 -16.59 -0.20 5.37
C SER A 177 -15.59 -0.82 6.33
N ILE A 178 -16.09 -1.69 7.21
CA ILE A 178 -15.28 -2.55 8.06
C ILE A 178 -15.36 -3.96 7.48
N VAL A 179 -14.22 -4.51 7.06
CA VAL A 179 -14.13 -5.86 6.50
C VAL A 179 -13.22 -6.74 7.34
N GLY A 180 -13.45 -8.04 7.32
CA GLY A 180 -12.57 -9.00 7.98
C GLY A 180 -12.72 -10.44 7.47
N GLY A 181 -11.72 -11.28 7.77
CA GLY A 181 -11.76 -12.73 7.53
C GLY A 181 -10.92 -13.21 6.34
N VAL A 182 -11.05 -14.50 6.04
CA VAL A 182 -10.32 -15.19 4.97
C VAL A 182 -11.30 -16.03 4.12
N PRO A 183 -11.71 -15.56 2.92
CA PRO A 183 -11.46 -14.22 2.38
C PRO A 183 -12.20 -13.14 3.18
N ALA A 184 -11.69 -11.91 3.12
CA ALA A 184 -12.29 -10.77 3.80
C ALA A 184 -13.71 -10.50 3.25
N LYS A 185 -14.66 -10.29 4.15
CA LYS A 185 -16.04 -9.91 3.84
C LYS A 185 -16.43 -8.68 4.65
N GLU A 186 -17.39 -7.91 4.15
CA GLU A 186 -17.97 -6.82 4.92
C GLU A 186 -18.61 -7.33 6.21
N ILE A 187 -18.27 -6.66 7.31
CA ILE A 187 -18.83 -6.88 8.65
C ILE A 187 -19.93 -5.85 8.90
N LYS A 188 -19.61 -4.57 8.68
CA LYS A 188 -20.53 -3.43 8.81
C LYS A 188 -19.93 -2.16 8.19
N LYS A 189 -20.73 -1.10 8.10
CA LYS A 189 -20.27 0.25 7.80
C LYS A 189 -19.90 1.02 9.08
N ARG A 190 -18.94 1.95 9.01
CA ARG A 190 -18.55 2.84 10.13
C ARG A 190 -19.66 3.84 10.47
N PHE A 191 -20.34 4.35 9.45
CA PHE A 191 -21.29 5.45 9.52
C PHE A 191 -22.56 5.17 8.71
N THR A 192 -23.61 5.97 8.92
CA THR A 192 -24.82 5.99 8.06
C THR A 192 -24.48 6.41 6.63
N GLU A 193 -25.38 6.18 5.66
CA GLU A 193 -25.13 6.58 4.27
C GLU A 193 -24.93 8.09 4.18
N GLU A 194 -25.81 8.87 4.81
CA GLU A 194 -25.78 10.33 4.78
C GLU A 194 -24.48 10.88 5.40
N GLU A 195 -23.97 10.24 6.46
CA GLU A 195 -22.67 10.60 7.05
C GLU A 195 -21.50 10.26 6.12
N ARG A 196 -21.52 9.10 5.44
CA ARG A 196 -20.46 8.73 4.50
C ARG A 196 -20.42 9.67 3.31
N GLU A 197 -21.57 9.97 2.71
CA GLU A 197 -21.68 10.90 1.61
C GLU A 197 -21.14 12.28 1.98
N ALA A 198 -21.51 12.81 3.16
CA ALA A 198 -20.99 14.08 3.65
C ALA A 198 -19.46 14.06 3.81
N LEU A 199 -18.88 12.99 4.35
CA LEU A 199 -17.42 12.85 4.49
C LEU A 199 -16.70 12.71 3.14
N LEU A 200 -17.29 11.99 2.18
CA LEU A 200 -16.76 11.85 0.82
C LEU A 200 -16.83 13.15 0.04
N MET A 201 -17.85 13.98 0.27
CA MET A 201 -17.94 15.31 -0.31
C MET A 201 -16.92 16.25 0.30
N GLU A 202 -16.78 16.25 1.62
CA GLU A 202 -15.90 17.19 2.32
C GLU A 202 -14.40 16.89 2.12
N GLN A 203 -14.04 15.61 2.01
CA GLN A 203 -12.65 15.15 1.83
C GLN A 203 -11.68 15.85 2.77
N TRP A 204 -11.98 15.81 4.07
CA TRP A 204 -11.22 16.54 5.10
C TRP A 204 -9.72 16.26 5.08
N TRP A 205 -9.32 15.07 4.60
CA TRP A 205 -7.93 14.69 4.45
C TRP A 205 -7.17 15.56 3.44
N GLU A 206 -7.87 16.31 2.59
CA GLU A 206 -7.29 17.31 1.68
C GLU A 206 -7.25 18.73 2.26
N TRP A 207 -7.81 18.96 3.45
CA TRP A 207 -7.78 20.27 4.08
C TRP A 207 -6.36 20.77 4.37
N PRO A 208 -6.14 22.10 4.36
CA PRO A 208 -4.95 22.69 4.96
C PRO A 208 -4.80 22.25 6.42
N LEU A 209 -3.56 22.00 6.86
CA LEU A 209 -3.29 21.52 8.24
C LEU A 209 -3.77 22.50 9.30
N GLU A 210 -3.79 23.78 8.97
CA GLU A 210 -4.25 24.90 9.78
C GLU A 210 -5.74 24.74 10.08
N LYS A 211 -6.56 24.42 9.06
CA LYS A 211 -7.99 24.12 9.21
C LYS A 211 -8.21 22.86 10.06
N ILE A 212 -7.41 21.81 9.85
CA ILE A 212 -7.48 20.60 10.69
C ILE A 212 -7.17 20.92 12.16
N LYS A 213 -6.13 21.72 12.43
CA LYS A 213 -5.74 22.10 13.81
C LYS A 213 -6.80 22.97 14.47
N GLU A 214 -7.35 23.94 13.76
CA GLU A 214 -8.40 24.83 14.25
C GLU A 214 -9.65 24.05 14.66
N HIS A 215 -10.02 23.05 13.86
CA HIS A 215 -11.23 22.25 14.08
C HIS A 215 -10.97 20.85 14.68
N GLN A 216 -9.80 20.61 15.29
CA GLN A 216 -9.41 19.28 15.76
C GLN A 216 -10.43 18.63 16.71
N GLY A 217 -11.16 19.43 17.50
CA GLY A 217 -12.20 18.94 18.41
C GLY A 217 -13.36 18.26 17.69
N ALA A 218 -13.69 18.71 16.46
CA ALA A 218 -14.78 18.14 15.67
C ALA A 218 -14.47 16.72 15.18
N PHE A 219 -13.20 16.32 15.10
CA PHE A 219 -12.79 14.97 14.67
C PHE A 219 -13.07 13.88 15.72
N ILE A 220 -13.43 14.25 16.95
CA ILE A 220 -13.66 13.29 18.05
C ILE A 220 -14.92 12.46 17.78
N ASN A 221 -15.96 13.03 17.18
CA ASN A 221 -17.17 12.30 16.82
C ASN A 221 -17.88 12.89 15.60
N ILE A 222 -18.63 12.03 14.89
CA ILE A 222 -19.27 12.40 13.62
C ILE A 222 -20.37 13.47 13.76
N LYS A 223 -21.01 13.61 14.93
CA LYS A 223 -22.05 14.61 15.13
C LYS A 223 -21.47 16.02 15.11
N ASP A 224 -20.37 16.22 15.85
CA ASP A 224 -19.68 17.51 15.89
C ASP A 224 -19.04 17.83 14.54
N PHE A 225 -18.46 16.82 13.86
CA PHE A 225 -17.95 17.00 12.50
C PHE A 225 -19.04 17.41 11.51
N LYS A 226 -20.22 16.80 11.59
CA LYS A 226 -21.35 17.17 10.73
C LYS A 226 -21.84 18.59 10.98
N LEU A 227 -21.86 19.06 12.22
CA LEU A 227 -22.21 20.44 12.56
C LEU A 227 -21.21 21.46 12.00
N LEU A 228 -19.95 21.07 11.82
CA LEU A 228 -18.92 21.92 11.24
C LEU A 228 -19.06 22.09 9.72
N ILE A 229 -19.53 21.06 9.02
CA ILE A 229 -19.56 21.00 7.55
C ILE A 229 -20.94 21.25 6.95
N SER A 230 -21.97 21.37 7.79
CA SER A 230 -23.33 21.79 7.42
C SER A 230 -23.42 23.30 7.27
#